data_AF-A6UPP5-F1
#
_entry.id   AF-A6UPP5-F1
#
_cell.length_a   1.000
_cell.length_b   1.000
_cell.length_c   1.000
_cell.angle_alpha   90.00
_cell.angle_beta   90.00
_cell.angle_gamma   90.00
#
_symmetry.space_group_name_H-M   'P 1'
#
loop_
_entity.id
_entity.type
_entity.pdbx_description
1 polymer ?
#
loop_
_entity_poly.entity_id
_entity_poly.type
_entity_poly.pdbx_seq_one_letter_code
_entity_poly.pdbx_strand_id
1 'polypeptide(L)' 'MYKLEVYPEKCHGCGNCVVACPVNAQDPDVSGGKGPSSDEKLIMRVENGVVSIVNNSLCGGCGACIEACPVDAIKLVIVK' A
#
# COMPACT_ATOMS: atom_id res chain seq x y z
N MET A 1 15.77 -8.26 -1.41
CA MET A 1 14.84 -7.17 -1.78
C MET A 1 13.48 -7.43 -1.14
N TYR A 2 12.70 -6.41 -0.78
CA TYR A 2 11.35 -6.61 -0.22
C TYR A 2 10.29 -6.60 -1.34
N LYS A 3 9.24 -7.39 -1.18
CA LYS A 3 8.08 -7.41 -2.07
C LYS A 3 6.80 -7.39 -1.26
N LEU A 4 5.82 -6.60 -1.70
CA LEU A 4 4.47 -6.66 -1.18
C LEU A 4 3.64 -7.68 -1.96
N GLU A 5 2.93 -8.53 -1.24
CA GLU A 5 1.96 -9.47 -1.80
C GLU A 5 0.58 -9.17 -1.24
N VAL A 6 -0.40 -9.07 -2.14
CA VAL A 6 -1.79 -8.75 -1.83
C VAL A 6 -2.63 -10.02 -2.01
N TYR A 7 -3.59 -10.20 -1.11
CA TYR A 7 -4.61 -11.25 -1.13
C TYR A 7 -5.96 -10.60 -1.45
N PRO A 8 -6.35 -10.48 -2.74
CA PRO A 8 -7.54 -9.76 -3.17
C PRO A 8 -8.83 -10.25 -2.50
N GLU A 9 -8.92 -11.56 -2.25
CA GLU A 9 -10.07 -12.22 -1.64
C GLU A 9 -10.32 -11.81 -0.18
N LYS A 10 -9.31 -11.22 0.48
CA LYS A 10 -9.42 -10.67 1.84
C LYS A 10 -9.51 -9.15 1.84
N CYS A 11 -9.23 -8.50 0.72
CA CYS A 11 -9.13 -7.05 0.66
C CYS A 11 -10.51 -6.42 0.65
N HIS A 12 -10.72 -5.43 1.52
CA HIS A 12 -11.98 -4.66 1.58
C HIS A 12 -11.87 -3.29 0.90
N GLY A 13 -10.74 -2.99 0.24
CA GLY A 13 -10.53 -1.71 -0.43
C GLY A 13 -10.54 -0.48 0.49
N CYS A 14 -10.35 -0.65 1.81
CA CYS A 14 -10.49 0.44 2.78
C CYS A 14 -9.42 1.54 2.68
N GLY A 15 -8.28 1.26 2.02
CA GLY A 15 -7.21 2.24 1.83
C GLY A 15 -6.30 2.46 3.04
N ASN A 16 -6.48 1.78 4.17
CA ASN A 16 -5.63 1.95 5.36
C ASN A 16 -4.13 1.78 5.05
N CYS A 17 -3.78 0.77 4.25
CA CYS A 17 -2.40 0.53 3.82
C CYS A 17 -1.86 1.64 2.90
N VAL A 18 -2.73 2.28 2.11
CA VAL A 18 -2.38 3.39 1.22
C VAL A 18 -1.98 4.61 2.04
N VAL A 19 -2.79 4.98 3.04
CA VAL A 19 -2.56 6.16 3.88
C VAL A 19 -1.49 5.93 4.94
N ALA A 20 -1.34 4.71 5.45
CA ALA A 20 -0.31 4.37 6.45
C ALA A 20 1.11 4.29 5.86
N CYS A 21 1.24 4.15 4.54
CA CYS A 21 2.54 4.04 3.89
C CYS A 21 3.27 5.40 3.91
N PRO A 22 4.45 5.52 4.53
CA PRO A 22 5.19 6.79 4.60
C PRO A 22 5.70 7.26 3.24
N VAL A 23 5.87 6.35 2.28
CA VAL A 23 6.25 6.70 0.90
C VAL A 23 5.06 7.31 0.17
N ASN A 24 3.89 6.67 0.24
CA ASN A 24 2.66 7.20 -0.36
C ASN A 24 2.25 8.54 0.27
N ALA A 25 2.45 8.70 1.59
CA ALA A 25 2.12 9.93 2.32
C ALA A 25 2.94 11.16 1.90
N GLN A 26 3.94 11.00 1.02
CA GLN A 26 4.57 12.14 0.34
C GLN A 26 3.61 12.84 -0.63
N ASP A 27 2.54 12.17 -1.07
CA ASP A 27 1.41 12.80 -1.75
C ASP A 27 0.54 13.55 -0.71
N PRO A 28 0.31 14.87 -0.88
CA PRO A 28 -0.52 15.67 0.02
C PRO A 28 -1.98 15.16 0.16
N ASP A 29 -2.55 14.57 -0.89
CA ASP A 29 -3.91 14.03 -0.81
C ASP A 29 -3.93 12.73 0.01
N VAL A 30 -2.92 11.87 -0.11
CA VAL A 30 -2.80 10.66 0.72
C VAL A 30 -2.63 11.01 2.19
N SER A 31 -1.74 11.96 2.51
CA SER A 31 -1.55 12.42 3.90
C SER A 31 -2.78 13.15 4.46
N GLY A 32 -3.60 13.75 3.59
CA GLY A 32 -4.91 14.30 3.92
C GLY A 32 -6.04 13.27 4.07
N GLY A 33 -5.75 11.97 3.97
CA GLY A 33 -6.72 10.89 4.11
C GLY A 33 -7.55 10.59 2.85
N LYS A 34 -7.12 11.07 1.68
CA LYS A 34 -7.73 10.76 0.38
C LYS A 34 -6.90 9.70 -0.36
N GLY A 35 -7.33 9.37 -1.58
CA GLY A 35 -6.53 8.60 -2.52
C GLY A 35 -5.40 9.44 -3.15
N PRO A 36 -4.39 8.79 -3.75
CA PRO A 36 -3.30 9.47 -4.44
C PRO A 36 -3.80 10.22 -5.68
N SER A 37 -3.15 11.36 -5.95
CA SER A 37 -3.40 12.23 -7.10
C SER A 37 -2.39 12.01 -8.23
N SER A 38 -1.27 11.33 -7.94
CA SER A 38 -0.22 11.01 -8.90
C SER A 38 0.43 9.64 -8.62
N ASP A 39 1.11 9.09 -9.64
CA ASP A 39 1.83 7.82 -9.55
C ASP A 39 3.35 7.99 -9.31
N GLU A 40 3.88 9.23 -9.19
CA GLU A 40 5.34 9.50 -9.16
C GLU A 40 6.07 8.83 -7.98
N LYS A 41 5.44 8.85 -6.79
CA LYS A 41 5.97 8.26 -5.55
C LYS A 41 4.98 7.32 -4.88
N LEU A 42 4.33 6.50 -5.70
CA LEU A 42 3.23 5.66 -5.27
C LEU A 42 3.63 4.19 -5.23
N ILE A 43 3.57 3.57 -4.06
CA ILE A 43 3.78 2.12 -3.92
C ILE A 43 2.49 1.37 -4.25
N MET A 44 1.35 1.83 -3.75
CA MET A 44 0.07 1.12 -3.85
C MET A 44 -1.12 2.07 -3.81
N ARG A 45 -2.22 1.69 -4.46
CA ARG A 45 -3.52 2.40 -4.42
C ARG A 45 -4.67 1.40 -4.41
N VAL A 46 -5.88 1.86 -4.09
CA VAL A 46 -7.08 1.04 -4.24
C VAL A 46 -7.62 1.20 -5.66
N GLU A 47 -7.80 0.09 -6.37
CA GLU A 47 -8.38 0.01 -7.71
C GLU A 47 -9.47 -1.06 -7.72
N ASN A 48 -10.64 -0.74 -8.29
CA ASN A 48 -11.75 -1.71 -8.40
C ASN A 48 -12.09 -2.43 -7.08
N GLY A 49 -12.00 -1.72 -5.95
CA GLY A 49 -12.30 -2.23 -4.61
C GLY A 49 -11.19 -3.04 -3.94
N VAL A 50 -10.01 -3.18 -4.56
CA VAL A 50 -8.89 -3.96 -4.03
C VAL A 50 -7.60 -3.13 -4.08
N VAL A 51 -6.67 -3.35 -3.14
CA VAL A 51 -5.36 -2.69 -3.21
C VAL A 51 -4.51 -3.29 -4.33
N SER A 52 -3.88 -2.44 -5.12
CA SER A 52 -3.02 -2.77 -6.25
C SER A 52 -1.63 -2.18 -6.00
N ILE A 53 -0.58 -2.98 -6.25
CA ILE A 53 0.82 -2.54 -6.10
C ILE A 53 1.26 -1.90 -7.41
N VAL A 54 1.57 -0.60 -7.36
CA VAL A 54 1.97 0.22 -8.52
C VAL A 54 3.48 0.18 -8.69
N ASN A 55 4.24 0.47 -7.62
CA ASN A 55 5.70 0.50 -7.69
C ASN A 55 6.33 -0.15 -6.45
N ASN A 56 6.64 -1.45 -6.57
CA ASN A 56 7.28 -2.20 -5.50
C ASN A 56 8.73 -1.74 -5.23
N SER A 57 9.41 -1.11 -6.20
CA SER A 57 10.82 -0.71 -6.04
C SER A 57 11.02 0.39 -4.99
N LEU A 58 9.98 1.17 -4.70
CA LEU A 58 9.99 2.21 -3.67
C LEU A 58 9.77 1.65 -2.26
N CYS A 59 9.43 0.36 -2.11
CA CYS A 59 9.17 -0.26 -0.82
C CYS A 59 10.46 -0.51 -0.03
N GLY A 60 10.60 0.19 1.11
CA GLY A 60 11.72 -0.01 2.05
C GLY A 60 11.53 -1.15 3.04
N GLY A 61 10.38 -1.84 3.04
CA GLY A 61 10.11 -2.97 3.93
C GLY A 61 9.82 -2.62 5.40
N CYS A 62 9.26 -1.44 5.68
CA CYS A 62 9.01 -0.99 7.06
C CYS A 62 7.84 -1.69 7.78
N GLY A 63 6.91 -2.32 7.05
CA GLY A 63 5.80 -3.07 7.64
C GLY A 63 4.54 -2.27 8.01
N ALA A 64 4.52 -0.94 7.86
CA ALA A 64 3.36 -0.10 8.25
C ALA A 64 2.03 -0.53 7.59
N CYS A 65 2.08 -0.96 6.32
CA CYS A 65 0.89 -1.45 5.61
C CYS A 65 0.31 -2.76 6.18
N ILE A 66 1.15 -3.61 6.79
CA ILE A 66 0.74 -4.87 7.40
C ILE A 66 0.03 -4.57 8.72
N GLU A 67 0.62 -3.72 9.56
CA GLU A 67 0.03 -3.30 10.84
C GLU A 67 -1.31 -2.60 10.64
N ALA A 68 -1.44 -1.79 9.58
CA ALA A 68 -2.66 -1.09 9.25
C ALA A 68 -3.79 -1.99 8.68
N CYS A 69 -3.48 -3.24 8.30
CA CYS A 69 -4.44 -4.14 7.65
C CYS A 69 -5.10 -5.07 8.67
N PRO A 70 -6.38 -4.86 9.04
CA PRO A 70 -7.04 -5.66 10.09
C PRO A 70 -7.45 -7.07 9.63
N VAL A 71 -7.28 -7.39 8.35
CA VAL A 71 -7.76 -8.63 7.71
C VAL A 71 -6.64 -9.41 7.01
N ASP A 72 -5.37 -9.04 7.28
CA ASP A 72 -4.18 -9.70 6.70
C ASP A 72 -4.21 -9.84 5.17
N ALA A 73 -4.77 -8.84 4.49
CA ALA A 73 -4.90 -8.82 3.03
C ALA A 73 -3.62 -8.37 2.29
N ILE A 74 -2.59 -7.95 3.02
CA ILE A 74 -1.30 -7.54 2.46
C ILE A 74 -0.15 -8.06 3.34
N LYS A 75 0.92 -8.55 2.72
CA LYS A 75 2.10 -9.08 3.40
C LYS A 75 3.39 -8.56 2.79
N LEU A 76 4.43 -8.54 3.61
CA LEU A 76 5.80 -8.26 3.18
C LEU A 76 6.57 -9.59 3.07
N VAL A 77 7.16 -9.81 1.90
CA VAL A 77 7.95 -11.01 1.58
C VAL A 77 9.38 -10.60 1.28
N ILE A 78 10.33 -11.36 1.82
CA ILE A 78 11.76 -11.18 1.54
C ILE A 78 12.10 -12.00 0.30
N VAL A 79 12.51 -11.31 -0.76
CA VAL A 79 13.00 -11.91 -2.00
C VAL A 79 14.54 -11.96 -1.91
N LYS A 80 15.11 -13.15 -2.13
CA LYS A 80 16.56 -13.34 -2.23
C LYS A 80 17.13 -12.56 -3.40
#